data_AF-A0A7W9FGQ6-F1
#
_entry.id   AF-A0A7W9FGQ6-F1
#
_cell.length_a   1.000
_cell.length_b   1.000
_cell.length_c   1.000
_cell.angle_alpha   90.00
_cell.angle_beta   90.00
_cell.angle_gamma   90.00
#
_symmetry.space_group_name_H-M   'P 1'
#
loop_
_entity.id
_entity.type
_entity.pdbx_description
1 polymer ?
#
loop_
_entity_poly.entity_id
_entity_poly.type
_entity_poly.pdbx_seq_one_letter_code
_entity_poly.pdbx_strand_id
1 'polypeptide(L)'
;MRRRTPAAPRSLGVAYVLCVLLGLLGAHRFYLGHPGPGVAYAVLTVVGLTSASWGIGFLFGALVLLLVLIDLFRIPGYVRAANGQYWTD
;
A
#
# COMPACT_ATOMS: atom_id res chain seq x y z
N MET A 1 -5.88 -21.92 -24.00
CA MET A 1 -5.34 -20.55 -23.76
C MET A 1 -6.18 -19.87 -22.69
N ARG A 2 -5.63 -19.62 -21.48
CA ARG A 2 -6.30 -18.75 -20.50
C ARG A 2 -6.04 -17.30 -20.89
N ARG A 3 -7.02 -16.62 -21.48
CA ARG A 3 -6.98 -15.16 -21.62
C ARG A 3 -6.99 -14.57 -20.21
N ARG A 4 -5.86 -14.08 -19.71
CA ARG A 4 -5.88 -13.16 -18.57
C ARG A 4 -6.44 -11.87 -19.14
N THR A 5 -7.69 -11.54 -18.81
CA THR A 5 -8.26 -10.25 -19.16
C THR A 5 -7.31 -9.17 -18.61
N PRO A 6 -6.80 -8.24 -19.44
CA PRO A 6 -5.93 -7.18 -18.93
C PRO A 6 -6.70 -6.43 -17.85
N ALA A 7 -6.15 -6.39 -16.64
CA ALA A 7 -6.73 -5.60 -15.57
C ALA A 7 -6.69 -4.13 -15.99
N ALA A 8 -7.79 -3.41 -15.77
CA ALA A 8 -7.87 -1.99 -16.11
C ALA A 8 -6.66 -1.20 -15.56
N PRO A 9 -6.18 -0.18 -16.30
CA PRO A 9 -5.03 0.62 -15.89
C PRO A 9 -5.27 1.22 -14.50
N ARG A 10 -4.23 1.17 -13.64
CA ARG A 10 -4.33 1.65 -12.27
C ARG A 10 -4.10 3.15 -12.23
N SER A 11 -4.95 3.87 -11.50
CA SER A 11 -4.87 5.33 -11.36
C SER A 11 -3.93 5.74 -10.23
N LEU A 12 -2.99 6.64 -10.55
CA LEU A 12 -2.10 7.28 -9.58
C LEU A 12 -2.88 8.07 -8.52
N GLY A 13 -3.89 8.85 -8.95
CA GLY A 13 -4.69 9.66 -8.05
C GLY A 13 -5.43 8.80 -7.02
N VAL A 14 -6.01 7.67 -7.46
CA VAL A 14 -6.69 6.72 -6.56
C VAL A 14 -5.70 6.12 -5.56
N ALA A 15 -4.49 5.74 -6.00
CA ALA A 15 -3.46 5.21 -5.11
C ALA A 15 -3.05 6.21 -4.02
N TYR A 16 -2.91 7.50 -4.36
CA TYR A 16 -2.62 8.56 -3.38
C TYR A 16 -3.77 8.83 -2.43
N VAL A 17 -5.02 8.86 -2.92
CA VAL A 17 -6.21 9.03 -2.06
C VAL A 17 -6.30 7.89 -1.05
N LEU A 18 -6.09 6.64 -1.48
CA LEU A 18 -6.06 5.49 -0.58
C LEU A 18 -4.88 5.55 0.39
N CYS A 19 -3.74 6.09 -0.03
CA CYS A 19 -2.57 6.26 0.82
C CYS A 19 -2.81 7.30 1.93
N VAL A 20 -3.46 8.42 1.62
CA VAL A 20 -3.74 9.47 2.62
C VAL A 20 -4.87 9.07 3.57
N LEU A 21 -5.95 8.47 3.06
CA LEU A 21 -7.10 8.09 3.89
C LEU A 21 -6.87 6.79 4.67
N LEU A 22 -6.25 5.78 4.04
CA LEU A 22 -6.12 4.42 4.56
C LEU A 22 -4.67 3.90 4.54
N GLY A 23 -3.67 4.80 4.51
CA GLY A 23 -2.25 4.43 4.45
C GLY A 23 -1.77 3.63 5.66
N LEU A 24 -2.26 3.97 6.86
CA LEU A 24 -2.00 3.21 8.09
C LEU A 24 -2.52 1.77 7.99
N LEU A 25 -3.63 1.54 7.29
CA LEU A 25 -4.18 0.21 7.05
C LEU A 25 -3.53 -0.52 5.85
N GLY A 26 -2.75 0.19 5.03
CA GLY A 26 -2.07 -0.38 3.86
C GLY A 26 -2.96 -0.55 2.62
N ALA A 27 -4.12 0.11 2.53
CA ALA A 27 -5.09 -0.07 1.44
C ALA A 27 -4.54 0.25 0.04
N HIS A 28 -3.62 1.22 -0.06
CA HIS A 28 -2.96 1.57 -1.33
C HIS A 28 -2.20 0.38 -1.92
N ARG A 29 -1.63 -0.51 -1.09
CA ARG A 29 -0.91 -1.71 -1.56
C ARG A 29 -1.86 -2.80 -2.06
N PHE A 30 -3.03 -2.94 -1.46
CA PHE A 30 -4.09 -3.82 -1.97
C PHE A 30 -4.60 -3.33 -3.33
N TYR A 31 -4.78 -2.02 -3.50
CA TYR A 31 -5.15 -1.43 -4.78
C TYR A 31 -4.06 -1.55 -5.85
N LEU A 32 -2.79 -1.65 -5.47
CA LEU A 32 -1.69 -1.87 -6.41
C LEU A 32 -1.43 -3.35 -6.70
N GLY A 33 -2.24 -4.28 -6.17
CA GLY A 33 -2.09 -5.72 -6.42
C GLY A 33 -0.98 -6.39 -5.61
N HIS A 34 -0.50 -5.76 -4.53
CA HIS A 34 0.56 -6.27 -3.67
C HIS A 34 0.01 -6.58 -2.25
N PRO A 35 -0.77 -7.67 -2.07
CA PRO A 35 -1.51 -7.92 -0.82
C PRO A 35 -0.60 -8.27 0.36
N GLY A 36 0.47 -9.05 0.17
CA GLY A 36 1.39 -9.44 1.26
C GLY A 36 1.93 -8.24 2.04
N PRO A 37 2.59 -7.29 1.37
CA PRO A 37 3.06 -6.08 2.02
C PRO A 37 1.94 -5.14 2.51
N GLY A 38 0.68 -5.28 2.06
CA GLY A 38 -0.48 -4.56 2.60
C GLY A 38 -0.96 -5.15 3.93
N VAL A 39 -0.99 -6.49 4.05
CA VAL A 39 -1.33 -7.18 5.30
C VAL A 39 -0.31 -6.86 6.40
N ALA A 40 0.98 -6.76 6.05
CA ALA A 40 2.02 -6.37 7.01
C ALA A 40 1.74 -5.01 7.67
N TYR A 41 1.23 -4.03 6.93
CA TYR A 41 0.82 -2.73 7.47
C TYR A 41 -0.36 -2.86 8.42
N ALA A 42 -1.41 -3.58 8.02
CA ALA A 42 -2.57 -3.80 8.87
C ALA A 42 -2.18 -4.45 10.21
N VAL A 43 -1.31 -5.46 10.18
CA VAL A 43 -0.80 -6.11 11.39
C VAL A 43 0.04 -5.15 12.23
N LEU A 44 0.99 -4.42 11.65
CA LEU A 44 1.80 -3.45 12.39
C LEU A 44 0.94 -2.37 13.04
N THR A 45 -0.07 -1.87 12.34
CA THR A 45 -0.96 -0.83 12.84
C THR A 45 -1.84 -1.36 13.97
N VAL A 46 -2.37 -2.57 13.85
CA VAL A 46 -3.15 -3.21 14.93
C VAL A 46 -2.26 -3.46 16.15
N VAL A 47 -1.08 -4.05 15.98
CA VAL A 47 -0.12 -4.29 17.07
C VAL A 47 0.33 -2.97 17.70
N GLY A 48 0.57 -1.94 16.90
CA GLY A 48 0.90 -0.60 17.38
C GLY A 48 -0.22 0.01 18.21
N LEU A 49 -1.48 -0.09 17.76
CA LEU A 49 -2.64 0.39 18.50
C LEU A 49 -2.85 -0.37 19.81
N THR A 50 -2.79 -1.70 19.81
CA THR A 50 -2.98 -2.50 21.03
C THR A 50 -1.86 -2.29 22.04
N SER A 51 -0.63 -2.09 21.55
CA SER A 51 0.55 -1.83 22.39
C SER A 51 0.75 -0.36 22.75
N ALA A 52 -0.13 0.55 22.30
CA ALA A 52 -0.04 1.98 22.57
C ALA A 52 -0.17 2.31 24.06
N SER A 53 -0.97 1.52 24.78
CA SER A 53 -1.15 1.62 26.23
C SER A 53 0.17 1.43 27.01
N TRP A 54 1.13 0.70 26.45
CA TRP A 54 2.46 0.46 27.03
C TRP A 54 3.52 1.43 26.49
N GLY A 55 3.13 2.46 25.72
CA GLY A 55 4.03 3.43 25.08
C GLY A 55 4.77 2.88 23.86
N ILE A 56 5.01 1.57 23.78
CA ILE A 56 5.65 0.90 22.64
C ILE A 56 4.86 1.07 21.33
N GLY A 57 3.54 1.20 21.40
CA GLY A 57 2.71 1.44 20.23
C GLY A 57 3.08 2.68 19.43
N PHE A 58 3.63 3.71 20.07
CA PHE A 58 4.11 4.91 19.37
C PHE A 58 5.30 4.62 18.44
N LEU A 59 6.17 3.66 18.80
CA LEU A 59 7.29 3.23 17.95
C LEU A 59 6.77 2.52 16.70
N PHE A 60 5.80 1.62 16.86
CA PHE A 60 5.15 0.95 15.73
C PHE A 60 4.37 1.92 14.86
N GLY A 61 3.63 2.87 15.46
CA GLY A 61 2.94 3.94 14.73
C GLY A 61 3.90 4.83 13.93
N ALA A 62 5.01 5.24 14.55
CA ALA A 62 6.05 6.02 13.87
C ALA A 62 6.71 5.23 12.73
N LEU A 63 6.97 3.93 12.94
CA LEU A 63 7.48 3.05 11.89
C LEU A 63 6.49 2.94 10.72
N VAL A 64 5.20 2.70 10.98
CA VAL A 64 4.18 2.67 9.93
C VAL A 64 4.12 3.99 9.19
N LEU A 65 4.17 5.12 9.90
CA LEU A 65 4.16 6.45 9.30
C LEU A 65 5.38 6.65 8.36
N LEU A 66 6.57 6.22 8.78
CA LEU A 66 7.77 6.23 7.93
C LEU A 66 7.60 5.34 6.70
N LEU A 67 7.03 4.15 6.86
CA LEU A 67 6.77 3.26 5.73
C LEU A 67 5.76 3.90 4.74
N VAL A 68 4.69 4.56 5.23
CA VAL A 68 3.74 5.31 4.40
C VAL A 68 4.45 6.41 3.61
N LEU A 69 5.36 7.16 4.26
CA LEU A 69 6.15 8.19 3.60
C LEU A 69 7.05 7.61 2.51
N ILE A 70 7.71 6.48 2.76
CA ILE A 70 8.51 5.77 1.75
C ILE A 70 7.61 5.31 0.59
N ASP A 71 6.41 4.81 0.89
CA ASP A 71 5.47 4.37 -0.12
C ASP A 71 4.98 5.52 -1.00
N LEU A 72 4.87 6.74 -0.48
CA LEU A 72 4.52 7.92 -1.28
C LEU A 72 5.47 8.08 -2.48
N PHE A 73 6.76 7.81 -2.29
CA PHE A 73 7.76 7.82 -3.36
C PHE A 73 7.75 6.54 -4.21
N ARG A 74 7.29 5.40 -3.69
CA ARG A 74 7.24 4.12 -4.43
C ARG A 74 5.99 3.94 -5.27
N ILE A 75 4.85 4.55 -4.90
CA ILE A 75 3.58 4.53 -5.65
C ILE A 75 3.76 4.81 -7.15
N PRO A 76 4.49 5.85 -7.61
CA PRO A 76 4.70 6.07 -9.05
C PRO A 76 5.43 4.90 -9.73
N GLY A 77 6.37 4.25 -9.05
CA GLY A 77 7.04 3.05 -9.55
C GLY A 77 6.07 1.87 -9.69
N TYR A 78 5.25 1.61 -8.67
CA TYR A 78 4.27 0.53 -8.69
C TYR A 78 3.19 0.73 -9.76
N VAL A 79 2.71 1.95 -9.93
CA VAL A 79 1.72 2.25 -10.98
C VAL A 79 2.35 2.05 -12.35
N ARG A 80 3.57 2.53 -12.59
CA ARG A 80 4.29 2.30 -13.86
C ARG A 80 4.53 0.81 -14.13
N ALA A 81 4.88 0.03 -13.11
CA ALA A 81 5.05 -1.42 -13.26
C ALA A 81 3.74 -2.15 -13.57
N ALA A 82 2.65 -1.80 -12.88
CA ALA A 82 1.32 -2.37 -13.13
C ALA A 82 0.78 -1.97 -14.52
N ASN A 83 1.15 -0.78 -14.99
CA ASN A 83 0.75 -0.20 -16.26
C ASN A 83 1.69 -0.59 -17.43
N GLY A 84 2.93 -1.00 -17.18
CA GLY A 84 3.85 -1.42 -18.23
C GLY A 84 3.35 -2.66 -18.99
N GLN A 85 2.51 -3.49 -18.35
CA GLN A 85 1.97 -4.72 -18.93
C GLN A 85 0.82 -4.51 -19.93
N TYR A 86 0.33 -3.28 -20.12
CA TYR A 86 -0.69 -3.00 -21.13
C TYR A 86 -0.14 -2.40 -22.43
N TRP A 87 1.16 -2.06 -22.49
CA TRP A 87 1.81 -1.49 -23.69
C TRP A 87 2.63 -2.51 -24.48
N THR A 88 2.74 -3.76 -24.02
CA THR A 88 3.53 -4.82 -24.67
C THR A 88 2.68 -5.81 -25.47
N ASP A 89 1.52 -5.37 -25.96
CA ASP A 89 0.67 -6.13 -26.90
C ASP A 89 1.03 -5.80 -28.35
#